data_AF-A5L6P7-F1
#
_entry.id   AF-A5L6P7-F1
#
_cell.length_a   1.000
_cell.length_b   1.000
_cell.length_c   1.000
_cell.angle_alpha   90.00
_cell.angle_beta   90.00
_cell.angle_gamma   90.00
#
_symmetry.space_group_name_H-M   'P 1'
#
loop_
_entity.id
_entity.type
_entity.pdbx_description
1 polymer ?
#
loop_
_entity_poly.entity_id
_entity_poly.type
_entity_poly.pdbx_seq_one_letter_code
_entity_poly.pdbx_strand_id
1 'polypeptide(L)'
;MRKFLLRHSSHFSTEIIDIFKFNFAGRHVKATFSEARRPPANSIKTVLHIEEFGHVFFFISPQAADILLHKHLNNPLPLKKSKRSNPDIALTQTHLRLFQKFTMAITNALTADANHYAIEHTDHQPSDIGVTITFEFDDQQLDVTFMIDNKYVKKLRDMMERALLRLDELDFRINGRVSF
;
A
#
# COMPACT_ATOMS: atom_id res chain seq x y z
N MET A 1 -12.83 10.65 5.90
CA MET A 1 -11.91 9.52 6.21
C MET A 1 -11.44 8.80 4.95
N ARG A 2 -12.33 8.32 4.07
CA ARG A 2 -11.94 7.55 2.86
C ARG A 2 -10.98 8.30 1.90
N LYS A 3 -11.33 9.55 1.55
CA LYS A 3 -10.42 10.44 0.80
C LYS A 3 -9.09 10.73 1.52
N PHE A 4 -9.04 10.60 2.84
CA PHE A 4 -7.82 10.88 3.60
C PHE A 4 -6.78 9.78 3.41
N LEU A 5 -7.16 8.49 3.53
CA LEU A 5 -6.20 7.41 3.28
C LEU A 5 -5.67 7.49 1.84
N LEU A 6 -6.54 7.78 0.87
CA LEU A 6 -6.13 8.01 -0.50
C LEU A 6 -5.14 9.18 -0.62
N ARG A 7 -5.44 10.33 0.00
CA ARG A 7 -4.56 11.51 -0.02
C ARG A 7 -3.22 11.25 0.68
N HIS A 8 -3.26 10.58 1.84
CA HIS A 8 -2.09 10.17 2.61
C HIS A 8 -1.18 9.30 1.74
N SER A 9 -1.72 8.22 1.18
CA SER A 9 -0.92 7.29 0.38
C SER A 9 -0.42 7.89 -0.94
N SER A 10 -1.21 8.77 -1.56
CA SER A 10 -0.78 9.49 -2.78
C SER A 10 0.34 10.49 -2.51
N HIS A 11 0.46 11.00 -1.26
CA HIS A 11 1.55 11.88 -0.87
C HIS A 11 2.92 11.20 -1.02
N PHE A 12 2.99 9.90 -0.73
CA PHE A 12 4.20 9.07 -0.83
C PHE A 12 4.38 8.41 -2.20
N SER A 13 3.76 8.96 -3.25
CA SER A 13 3.76 8.34 -4.58
C SER A 13 5.17 8.20 -5.17
N THR A 14 6.05 9.18 -4.93
CA THR A 14 7.44 9.15 -5.38
C THR A 14 8.22 8.02 -4.71
N GLU A 15 8.13 7.90 -3.39
CA GLU A 15 8.80 6.88 -2.60
C GLU A 15 8.31 5.48 -2.98
N ILE A 16 7.00 5.33 -3.21
CA ILE A 16 6.41 4.07 -3.66
C ILE A 16 6.90 3.69 -5.06
N ILE A 17 7.03 4.66 -5.97
CA ILE A 17 7.62 4.43 -7.30
C ILE A 17 9.08 4.02 -7.18
N ASP A 18 9.87 4.67 -6.32
CA ASP A 18 11.28 4.37 -6.15
C ASP A 18 11.51 2.99 -5.52
N ILE A 19 10.69 2.61 -4.54
CA ILE A 19 10.65 1.24 -3.99
C ILE A 19 10.39 0.24 -5.12
N PHE A 20 9.41 0.51 -5.98
CA PHE A 20 9.09 -0.38 -7.09
C PHE A 20 10.28 -0.51 -8.07
N LYS A 21 10.85 0.62 -8.51
CA LYS A 21 11.99 0.63 -9.44
C LYS A 21 13.20 -0.12 -8.87
N PHE A 22 13.50 0.10 -7.59
CA PHE A 22 14.60 -0.56 -6.90
C PHE A 22 14.42 -2.08 -6.83
N ASN A 23 13.21 -2.56 -6.49
CA ASN A 23 12.97 -3.99 -6.32
C ASN A 23 12.74 -4.77 -7.62
N PHE A 24 12.31 -4.09 -8.69
CA PHE A 24 11.83 -4.72 -9.94
C PHE A 24 12.50 -4.19 -11.22
N ALA A 25 13.62 -3.46 -11.08
CA ALA A 25 14.45 -2.94 -12.17
C ALA A 25 13.68 -2.12 -13.24
N GLY A 26 12.60 -1.44 -12.86
CA GLY A 26 11.79 -0.62 -13.77
C GLY A 26 12.46 0.72 -14.09
N ARG A 27 12.59 1.07 -15.38
CA ARG A 27 13.13 2.38 -15.81
C ARG A 27 12.04 3.46 -15.95
N HIS A 28 10.86 3.07 -16.42
CA HIS A 28 9.72 3.96 -16.64
C HIS A 28 8.50 3.42 -15.89
N VAL A 29 8.38 3.79 -14.62
CA VAL A 29 7.29 3.35 -13.74
C VAL A 29 6.47 4.57 -13.36
N LYS A 30 5.16 4.45 -13.49
CA LYS A 30 4.16 5.40 -12.98
C LYS A 30 3.25 4.69 -12.00
N ALA A 31 2.88 5.37 -10.91
CA ALA A 31 1.91 4.86 -9.95
C ALA A 31 0.69 5.78 -9.90
N THR A 32 -0.50 5.19 -9.87
CA THR A 32 -1.75 5.90 -9.60
C THR A 32 -2.47 5.26 -8.42
N PHE A 33 -3.28 6.05 -7.71
CA PHE A 33 -3.92 5.63 -6.47
C PHE A 33 -5.43 5.83 -6.58
N SER A 34 -6.20 4.83 -6.19
CA SER A 34 -7.66 4.88 -6.20
C SER A 34 -8.24 4.25 -4.94
N GLU A 35 -9.45 4.67 -4.54
CA GLU A 35 -10.11 4.06 -3.38
C GLU A 35 -10.46 2.59 -3.64
N ALA A 36 -10.25 1.74 -2.63
CA ALA A 36 -10.71 0.36 -2.62
C ALA A 36 -11.72 0.16 -1.48
N ARG A 37 -12.80 -0.57 -1.77
CA ARG A 37 -13.89 -0.83 -0.80
C ARG A 37 -14.01 -2.27 -0.37
N ARG A 38 -13.40 -3.18 -1.13
CA ARG A 38 -13.43 -4.62 -0.91
C ARG A 38 -12.10 -5.21 -1.37
N PRO A 39 -11.67 -6.32 -0.76
CA PRO A 39 -10.55 -7.08 -1.29
C PRO A 39 -10.84 -7.50 -2.74
N PRO A 40 -9.85 -7.45 -3.63
CA PRO A 40 -10.00 -8.00 -4.98
C PRO A 40 -10.22 -9.52 -4.89
N ALA A 41 -11.14 -10.03 -5.71
CA ALA A 41 -11.43 -11.46 -5.78
C ALA A 41 -10.21 -12.25 -6.25
N ASN A 42 -10.08 -13.50 -5.79
CA ASN A 42 -8.99 -14.41 -6.17
C ASN A 42 -7.59 -13.81 -6.00
N SER A 43 -7.36 -13.09 -4.90
CA SER A 43 -6.08 -12.45 -4.61
C SER A 43 -5.27 -13.22 -3.57
N ILE A 44 -3.95 -13.09 -3.68
CA ILE A 44 -3.01 -13.46 -2.64
C ILE A 44 -3.11 -12.40 -1.54
N LYS A 45 -3.23 -12.83 -0.29
CA LYS A 45 -3.26 -11.95 0.89
C LYS A 45 -1.94 -11.99 1.65
N THR A 46 -1.45 -10.84 2.07
CA THR A 46 -0.42 -10.70 3.11
C THR A 46 -0.90 -9.70 4.14
N VAL A 47 -0.72 -10.00 5.43
CA VAL A 47 -1.13 -9.11 6.52
C VAL A 47 0.10 -8.65 7.27
N LEU A 48 0.18 -7.34 7.51
CA LEU A 48 1.17 -6.72 8.37
C LEU A 48 0.45 -6.15 9.59
N HIS A 49 0.89 -6.56 10.78
CA HIS A 49 0.52 -5.90 12.02
C HIS A 49 1.55 -4.82 12.32
N ILE A 50 1.07 -3.60 12.46
CA ILE A 50 1.87 -2.44 12.84
C ILE A 50 1.53 -2.14 14.30
N GLU A 51 2.54 -2.20 15.15
CA GLU A 51 2.38 -1.94 16.58
C GLU A 51 1.67 -0.59 16.81
N GLU A 52 0.75 -0.53 17.77
CA GLU A 52 -0.12 0.63 18.07
C GLU A 52 -1.14 1.05 17.00
N PHE A 53 -0.92 0.72 15.73
CA PHE A 53 -1.84 1.07 14.64
C PHE A 53 -2.89 -0.02 14.41
N GLY A 54 -2.49 -1.28 14.27
CA GLY A 54 -3.37 -2.38 13.87
C GLY A 54 -2.90 -3.06 12.59
N HIS A 55 -3.83 -3.65 11.84
CA HIS A 55 -3.48 -4.48 10.67
C HIS A 55 -3.65 -3.73 9.36
N VAL A 56 -2.71 -3.99 8.44
CA VAL A 56 -2.79 -3.64 7.02
C VAL A 56 -2.80 -4.93 6.21
N PHE A 57 -3.82 -5.09 5.37
CA PHE A 57 -4.06 -6.24 4.53
C PHE A 57 -3.71 -5.88 3.10
N PHE A 58 -2.68 -6.51 2.55
CA PHE A 58 -2.25 -6.34 1.17
C PHE A 58 -2.77 -7.49 0.30
N PHE A 59 -3.19 -7.13 -0.90
CA PHE A 59 -3.79 -8.01 -1.88
C PHE A 59 -3.18 -7.78 -3.27
N ILE A 60 -2.86 -8.87 -3.95
CA ILE A 60 -2.34 -8.87 -5.33
C ILE A 60 -2.93 -10.06 -6.08
N SER A 61 -3.16 -9.93 -7.40
CA SER A 61 -3.59 -11.07 -8.20
C SER A 61 -2.43 -12.07 -8.41
N PRO A 62 -2.70 -13.37 -8.57
CA PRO A 62 -1.67 -14.37 -8.88
C PRO A 62 -0.82 -14.01 -10.10
N GLN A 63 -1.45 -13.48 -11.15
CA GLN A 63 -0.77 -13.03 -12.37
C GLN A 63 0.16 -11.84 -12.11
N ALA A 64 -0.27 -10.89 -11.29
CA ALA A 64 0.57 -9.77 -10.90
C ALA A 64 1.78 -10.23 -10.06
N ALA A 65 1.59 -11.18 -9.15
CA ALA A 65 2.70 -11.74 -8.36
C ALA A 65 3.74 -12.47 -9.24
N ASP A 66 3.29 -13.20 -10.27
CA ASP A 66 4.16 -13.87 -11.25
C ASP A 66 4.98 -12.85 -12.07
N ILE A 67 4.32 -11.77 -12.52
CA ILE A 67 5.00 -10.65 -13.19
C ILE A 67 6.09 -10.04 -12.29
N LEU A 68 5.79 -9.79 -11.02
CA LEU A 68 6.78 -9.26 -10.07
C LEU A 68 7.98 -10.20 -9.91
N LEU A 69 7.75 -11.51 -9.84
CA LEU A 69 8.84 -12.48 -9.72
C LEU A 69 9.72 -12.48 -10.97
N HIS A 70 9.13 -12.49 -12.17
CA HIS A 70 9.88 -12.41 -13.41
C HIS A 70 10.70 -11.13 -13.51
N LYS A 71 10.14 -9.98 -13.12
CA LYS A 71 10.87 -8.71 -13.03
C LYS A 71 12.01 -8.76 -12.03
N HIS A 72 11.75 -9.27 -10.82
CA HIS A 72 12.75 -9.37 -9.77
C HIS A 72 13.96 -10.24 -10.18
N LEU A 73 13.71 -11.30 -10.93
CA LEU A 73 14.74 -12.21 -11.43
C LEU A 73 15.41 -11.73 -12.74
N ASN A 74 15.01 -10.57 -13.28
CA ASN A 74 15.41 -10.10 -14.63
C ASN A 74 15.18 -11.14 -15.74
N ASN A 75 14.19 -12.00 -15.56
CA ASN A 75 13.83 -12.99 -16.57
C ASN A 75 12.92 -12.35 -17.64
N PRO A 76 12.92 -12.90 -18.88
CA PRO A 76 11.90 -12.53 -19.86
C PRO A 76 10.52 -12.66 -19.23
N LEU A 77 9.71 -11.62 -19.37
CA LEU A 77 8.34 -11.65 -18.88
C LEU A 77 7.58 -12.79 -19.57
N PRO A 78 6.65 -13.45 -18.87
CA PRO A 78 5.80 -14.45 -19.50
C PRO A 78 5.10 -13.78 -20.69
N LEU A 79 5.43 -14.27 -21.90
CA LEU A 79 4.88 -13.79 -23.17
C LEU A 79 3.38 -14.09 -23.21
N LYS A 80 2.56 -13.20 -22.66
CA LYS A 80 1.14 -13.10 -22.94
C LYS A 80 0.61 -11.74 -22.49
N LYS A 81 0.26 -10.89 -23.46
CA LYS A 81 -0.79 -9.87 -23.31
C LYS A 81 -2.14 -10.58 -23.07
N SER A 82 -2.27 -11.32 -21.98
CA SER A 82 -3.52 -11.96 -21.63
C SER A 82 -4.28 -11.03 -20.69
N LYS A 83 -5.25 -10.32 -21.26
CA LYS A 83 -6.38 -9.71 -20.53
C LYS A 83 -7.23 -10.73 -19.74
N ARG A 84 -6.84 -12.01 -19.74
CA ARG A 84 -7.47 -13.08 -18.98
C ARG A 84 -6.51 -13.54 -17.89
N SER A 85 -6.94 -13.32 -16.65
CA SER A 85 -6.46 -14.00 -15.46
C SER A 85 -6.37 -15.49 -15.76
N ASN A 86 -5.17 -16.06 -15.83
CA ASN A 86 -5.04 -17.51 -15.81
C ASN A 86 -5.06 -17.92 -14.32
N PRO A 87 -6.15 -18.54 -13.82
CA PRO A 87 -6.25 -18.90 -12.40
C PRO A 87 -5.25 -19.98 -12.00
N ASP A 88 -4.67 -20.70 -12.96
CA ASP A 88 -3.79 -21.86 -12.73
C ASP A 88 -2.29 -21.52 -12.59
N ILE A 89 -1.96 -20.29 -12.21
CA ILE A 89 -0.56 -19.95 -11.89
C ILE A 89 -0.18 -20.65 -10.58
N ALA A 90 0.73 -21.62 -10.67
CA ALA A 90 1.29 -22.32 -9.52
C ALA A 90 2.21 -21.38 -8.74
N LEU A 91 1.62 -20.64 -7.80
CA LEU A 91 2.37 -19.73 -6.94
C LEU A 91 3.29 -20.53 -6.01
N THR A 92 4.55 -20.14 -5.99
CA THR A 92 5.58 -20.71 -5.11
C THR A 92 5.76 -19.87 -3.85
N GLN A 93 6.46 -20.43 -2.85
CA GLN A 93 6.89 -19.67 -1.67
C GLN A 93 7.72 -18.42 -2.01
N THR A 94 8.44 -18.43 -3.14
CA THR A 94 9.19 -17.27 -3.61
C THR A 94 8.29 -16.09 -3.96
N HIS A 95 7.14 -16.34 -4.59
CA HIS A 95 6.16 -15.31 -4.89
C HIS A 95 5.64 -14.65 -3.61
N LEU A 96 5.26 -15.46 -2.63
CA LEU A 96 4.75 -14.99 -1.35
C LEU A 96 5.79 -14.15 -0.60
N ARG A 97 7.04 -14.63 -0.52
CA ARG A 97 8.14 -13.91 0.14
C ARG A 97 8.48 -12.59 -0.56
N LEU A 98 8.48 -12.58 -1.89
CA LEU A 98 8.71 -11.35 -2.65
C LEU A 98 7.59 -10.34 -2.40
N PHE A 99 6.34 -10.79 -2.42
CA PHE A 99 5.20 -9.94 -2.13
C PHE A 99 5.27 -9.38 -0.70
N GLN A 100 5.57 -10.22 0.30
CA GLN A 100 5.77 -9.79 1.69
C GLN A 100 6.86 -8.72 1.84
N LYS A 101 8.02 -8.90 1.20
CA LYS A 101 9.09 -7.89 1.23
C LYS A 101 8.64 -6.57 0.61
N PHE A 102 7.90 -6.64 -0.50
CA PHE A 102 7.40 -5.47 -1.19
C PHE A 102 6.36 -4.72 -0.34
N THR A 103 5.42 -5.43 0.30
CA THR A 103 4.41 -4.80 1.15
C THR A 103 5.00 -4.22 2.43
N MET A 104 6.03 -4.84 3.01
CA MET A 104 6.81 -4.25 4.10
C MET A 104 7.47 -2.94 3.67
N ALA A 105 8.10 -2.90 2.50
CA ALA A 105 8.73 -1.68 1.98
C ALA A 105 7.71 -0.55 1.75
N ILE A 106 6.56 -0.86 1.15
CA ILE A 106 5.46 0.11 0.99
C ILE A 106 4.99 0.62 2.36
N THR A 107 4.84 -0.29 3.33
CA THR A 107 4.36 0.06 4.67
C THR A 107 5.32 1.02 5.36
N ASN A 108 6.64 0.76 5.29
CA ASN A 108 7.67 1.66 5.83
C ASN A 108 7.59 3.07 5.26
N ALA A 109 7.33 3.21 3.96
CA ALA A 109 7.14 4.53 3.36
C ALA A 109 5.86 5.22 3.87
N LEU A 110 4.77 4.47 4.03
CA LEU A 110 3.47 5.02 4.45
C LEU A 110 3.39 5.33 5.95
N THR A 111 4.20 4.67 6.78
CA THR A 111 4.11 4.71 8.25
C THR A 111 5.45 5.10 8.86
N ALA A 112 5.97 6.27 8.47
CA ALA A 112 7.28 6.79 8.88
C ALA A 112 7.58 6.73 10.41
N ASP A 113 6.54 6.67 11.26
CA ASP A 113 6.64 6.62 12.72
C ASP A 113 6.40 5.21 13.34
N ALA A 114 6.23 4.16 12.52
CA ALA A 114 5.98 2.82 13.04
C ALA A 114 7.27 2.20 13.59
N ASN A 115 7.33 2.00 14.91
CA ASN A 115 8.49 1.41 15.60
C ASN A 115 8.69 -0.07 15.26
N HIS A 116 7.59 -0.83 15.15
CA HIS A 116 7.64 -2.26 14.83
C HIS A 116 6.47 -2.66 13.92
N TYR A 117 6.78 -3.51 12.94
CA TYR A 117 5.80 -4.18 12.10
C TYR A 117 6.23 -5.63 11.87
N ALA A 118 5.26 -6.53 11.81
CA ALA A 118 5.50 -7.96 11.59
C ALA A 118 4.47 -8.53 10.62
N ILE A 119 4.90 -9.52 9.83
CA ILE A 119 3.98 -10.35 9.05
C ILE A 119 3.18 -11.20 10.04
N GLU A 120 1.86 -11.16 9.92
CA GLU A 120 0.96 -11.90 10.80
C GLU A 120 0.02 -12.81 10.00
N HIS A 121 -0.28 -13.98 10.57
CA HIS A 121 -1.33 -14.86 10.10
C HIS A 121 -2.55 -14.69 11.01
N THR A 122 -3.60 -14.03 10.48
CA THR A 122 -4.77 -13.66 11.27
C THR A 122 -6.06 -13.85 10.48
N ASP A 123 -7.12 -14.23 11.21
CA ASP A 123 -8.49 -14.34 10.70
C ASP A 123 -9.23 -12.99 10.71
N HIS A 124 -8.60 -11.96 11.27
CA HIS A 124 -9.11 -10.59 11.22
C HIS A 124 -9.41 -10.17 9.78
N GLN A 125 -10.50 -9.42 9.63
CA GLN A 125 -10.94 -8.91 8.34
C GLN A 125 -10.59 -7.42 8.21
N PRO A 126 -10.22 -6.96 7.01
CA PRO A 126 -10.07 -5.53 6.76
C PRO A 126 -11.40 -4.80 6.94
N SER A 127 -11.33 -3.49 7.21
CA SER A 127 -12.49 -2.60 7.08
C SER A 127 -12.86 -2.39 5.60
N ASP A 128 -13.84 -1.53 5.33
CA ASP A 128 -14.20 -1.10 3.97
C ASP A 128 -13.35 0.07 3.45
N ILE A 129 -12.23 0.37 4.14
CA ILE A 129 -11.31 1.46 3.82
C ILE A 129 -10.00 0.88 3.30
N GLY A 130 -9.69 1.17 2.04
CA GLY A 130 -8.43 0.80 1.41
C GLY A 130 -8.09 1.65 0.20
N VAL A 131 -6.94 1.37 -0.39
CA VAL A 131 -6.40 2.02 -1.58
C VAL A 131 -5.81 0.96 -2.51
N THR A 132 -6.10 1.09 -3.79
CA THR A 132 -5.42 0.36 -4.85
C THR A 132 -4.34 1.26 -5.44
N ILE A 133 -3.12 0.73 -5.51
CA ILE A 133 -1.99 1.32 -6.20
C ILE A 133 -1.84 0.58 -7.53
N THR A 134 -2.00 1.31 -8.62
CA THR A 134 -1.83 0.80 -9.98
C THR A 134 -0.48 1.26 -10.52
N PHE A 135 0.41 0.30 -10.76
CA PHE A 135 1.72 0.50 -11.35
C PHE A 135 1.65 0.26 -12.87
N GLU A 136 2.05 1.25 -13.65
CA GLU A 136 2.19 1.18 -15.11
C GLU A 136 3.69 1.17 -15.46
N PHE A 137 4.15 0.14 -16.17
CA PHE A 137 5.56 -0.02 -16.58
C PHE A 137 5.68 -0.99 -17.76
N ASP A 138 6.62 -0.77 -18.69
CA ASP A 138 6.93 -1.69 -19.80
C ASP A 138 5.68 -2.27 -20.54
N ASP A 139 4.69 -1.41 -20.82
CA ASP A 139 3.37 -1.75 -21.39
C ASP A 139 2.51 -2.74 -20.56
N GLN A 140 2.85 -2.89 -19.29
CA GLN A 140 2.13 -3.69 -18.30
C GLN A 140 1.49 -2.80 -17.23
N GLN A 141 0.44 -3.35 -16.63
CA GLN A 141 -0.24 -2.77 -15.49
C GLN A 141 -0.32 -3.82 -14.37
N LEU A 142 -0.03 -3.39 -13.15
CA LEU A 142 -0.11 -4.21 -11.96
C LEU A 142 -0.80 -3.46 -10.84
N ASP A 143 -1.77 -4.11 -10.20
CA ASP A 143 -2.52 -3.53 -9.10
C ASP A 143 -2.14 -4.21 -7.77
N VAL A 144 -1.79 -3.40 -6.77
CA VAL A 144 -1.67 -3.82 -5.38
C VAL A 144 -2.70 -3.06 -4.57
N THR A 145 -3.59 -3.79 -3.91
CA THR A 145 -4.60 -3.18 -3.03
C THR A 145 -4.18 -3.39 -1.59
N PHE A 146 -4.18 -2.33 -0.79
CA PHE A 146 -4.09 -2.47 0.66
C PHE A 146 -5.32 -1.91 1.35
N MET A 147 -5.74 -2.59 2.41
CA MET A 147 -6.89 -2.22 3.24
C MET A 147 -6.47 -2.23 4.69
N ILE A 148 -7.11 -1.42 5.53
CA ILE A 148 -6.75 -1.30 6.94
C ILE A 148 -7.89 -1.79 7.85
N ASP A 149 -7.60 -2.30 9.03
CA ASP A 149 -8.65 -2.65 10.01
C ASP A 149 -9.26 -1.40 10.70
N ASN A 150 -10.32 -1.64 11.48
CA ASN A 150 -11.00 -0.57 12.22
C ASN A 150 -10.10 0.08 13.29
N LYS A 151 -9.15 -0.66 13.87
CA LYS A 151 -8.21 -0.13 14.88
C LYS A 151 -7.31 0.91 14.25
N TYR A 152 -6.78 0.60 13.07
CA TYR A 152 -5.94 1.50 12.28
C TYR A 152 -6.73 2.74 11.87
N VAL A 153 -7.96 2.56 11.36
CA VAL A 153 -8.83 3.69 11.00
C VAL A 153 -9.01 4.65 12.17
N LYS A 154 -9.24 4.12 13.37
CA LYS A 154 -9.36 4.93 14.60
C LYS A 154 -8.05 5.66 14.89
N LYS A 155 -6.90 4.98 14.80
CA LYS A 155 -5.60 5.59 15.07
C LYS A 155 -5.28 6.74 14.10
N LEU A 156 -5.56 6.56 12.81
CA LEU A 156 -5.41 7.63 11.81
C LEU A 156 -6.31 8.83 12.11
N ARG A 157 -7.56 8.58 12.54
CA ARG A 157 -8.47 9.65 12.94
C ARG A 157 -7.92 10.44 14.12
N ASP A 158 -7.47 9.76 15.17
CA ASP A 158 -6.92 10.40 16.37
C ASP A 158 -5.69 11.25 16.03
N MET A 159 -4.83 10.79 15.12
CA MET A 159 -3.68 11.55 14.64
C MET A 159 -4.09 12.81 13.86
N MET A 160 -5.10 12.72 13.00
CA MET A 160 -5.62 13.86 12.25
C MET A 160 -6.21 14.92 13.17
N GLU A 161 -7.03 14.52 14.15
CA GLU A 161 -7.64 15.44 15.11
C GLU A 161 -6.57 16.19 15.92
N ARG A 162 -5.51 15.48 16.35
CA ARG A 162 -4.37 16.12 17.03
C ARG A 162 -3.60 17.08 16.13
N ALA A 163 -3.42 16.77 14.85
CA ALA A 163 -2.72 17.64 13.91
C ALA A 163 -3.51 18.94 13.64
N LEU A 164 -4.84 18.83 13.50
CA LEU A 164 -5.74 19.98 13.37
C LEU A 164 -5.69 20.88 14.61
N LEU A 165 -5.80 20.31 15.81
CA LEU A 165 -5.70 21.08 17.06
C LEU A 165 -4.37 21.83 17.21
N ARG A 166 -3.25 21.21 16.78
CA ARG A 166 -1.94 21.87 16.80
C ARG A 166 -1.85 23.04 15.82
N LEU A 167 -2.48 22.93 14.65
CA LEU A 167 -2.53 24.02 13.68
C LEU A 167 -3.36 25.18 14.20
N ASP A 168 -4.51 24.91 14.83
CA ASP A 168 -5.33 25.95 15.47
C ASP A 168 -4.59 26.65 16.61
N GLU A 169 -3.84 25.91 17.44
CA GLU A 169 -2.98 26.50 18.48
C GLU A 169 -1.85 27.37 17.92
N LEU A 170 -1.24 26.95 16.80
CA LEU A 170 -0.21 27.73 16.11
C LEU A 170 -0.79 29.00 15.49
N ASP A 171 -1.95 28.91 14.83
CA ASP A 171 -2.64 30.07 14.26
C ASP A 171 -3.10 31.04 15.34
N PHE A 172 -3.58 30.54 16.49
CA PHE A 172 -3.89 31.38 17.64
C PHE A 172 -2.64 32.08 18.21
N ARG A 173 -1.49 31.42 18.25
CA ARG A 173 -0.23 32.05 18.70
C ARG A 173 0.31 33.10 17.73
N ILE A 174 0.10 32.91 16.43
CA ILE A 174 0.57 33.82 15.38
C ILE A 174 -0.39 35.02 15.23
N ASN A 175 -1.70 34.78 15.16
CA ASN A 175 -2.70 35.81 14.90
C ASN A 175 -3.32 36.41 16.18
N GLY A 176 -3.30 35.68 17.31
CA GLY A 176 -3.79 36.17 18.60
C GLY A 176 -2.84 37.13 19.33
N ARG A 177 -1.68 37.46 18.74
CA ARG A 177 -0.78 38.53 19.21
C ARG A 177 -1.10 39.91 18.62
N VAL A 178 -2.11 40.03 17.77
CA VAL A 178 -2.60 41.31 17.25
C VAL A 178 -3.94 41.66 17.89
N SER A 179 -3.90 41.90 19.19
CA SER A 179 -4.98 42.58 19.92
C SER A 179 -4.31 43.63 20.79
N PHE A 180 -4.51 44.90 20.42
CA PHE A 180 -3.99 46.10 21.08
C PHE A 180 -4.42 46.19 22.55
#